data_AF-A0AAV4STH8-F1
#
_entry.id   AF-A0AAV4STH8-F1
#
_cell.length_a   1.000
_cell.length_b   1.000
_cell.length_c   1.000
_cell.angle_alpha   90.00
_cell.angle_beta   90.00
_cell.angle_gamma   90.00
#
_symmetry.space_group_name_H-M   'P 1'
#
loop_
_entity.id
_entity.type
_entity.pdbx_description
1 polymer ?
#
loop_
_entity_poly.entity_id
_entity_poly.type
_entity_poly.pdbx_seq_one_letter_code
_entity_poly.pdbx_strand_id
1 'polypeptide(L)'
;MKQIFWYYFFCILTDVAGFILRTVLVFLHGSKGKIVPSADNPLLLKSATQLAQEIRNGELKSEDVVQAYIDRIKEVEPYIHATAEKCFEDALEKAKGVDSLVSSGQYTKQQLADEKPFLGVPISIKALLLVKGVRSTAGYEPYSHLIAPEDAQAVDLMKNAGAIVITTTNVPEMALNIDTANRLYGATKTHMILTDQAVAVLVEKVL
;
A
#
# COMPACT_ATOMS: atom_id res chain seq x y z
N MET A 1 7.41 61.08 -11.32
CA MET A 1 6.14 60.67 -10.67
C MET A 1 5.23 59.82 -11.56
N LYS A 2 4.88 60.23 -12.80
CA LYS A 2 3.94 59.47 -13.66
C LYS A 2 4.42 58.06 -14.05
N GLN A 3 5.71 57.85 -14.35
CA GLN A 3 6.24 56.52 -14.69
C GLN A 3 6.16 55.52 -13.52
N ILE A 4 6.43 55.99 -12.30
CA ILE A 4 6.36 55.18 -11.09
C ILE A 4 4.91 54.76 -10.82
N PHE A 5 3.95 55.67 -11.02
CA PHE A 5 2.52 55.37 -10.88
C PHE A 5 2.07 54.26 -11.84
N TRP A 6 2.44 54.35 -13.12
CA TRP A 6 2.08 53.33 -14.10
C TRP A 6 2.71 51.97 -13.80
N TYR A 7 3.96 51.93 -13.32
CA TYR A 7 4.60 50.69 -12.86
C TYR A 7 3.78 50.01 -11.76
N TYR A 8 3.42 50.72 -10.69
CA TYR A 8 2.60 50.17 -9.61
C TYR A 8 1.20 49.79 -10.07
N PHE A 9 0.59 50.57 -10.96
CA PHE A 9 -0.71 50.25 -11.55
C PHE A 9 -0.68 48.93 -12.33
N PHE A 10 0.36 48.69 -13.15
CA PHE A 10 0.52 47.43 -13.87
C PHE A 10 0.79 46.25 -12.93
N CYS A 11 1.64 46.41 -11.90
CA CYS A 11 1.85 45.35 -10.90
C CYS A 11 0.55 44.96 -10.19
N ILE A 12 -0.24 45.94 -9.74
CA ILE A 12 -1.54 45.69 -9.09
C ILE A 12 -2.49 45.00 -10.07
N LEU A 13 -2.54 45.43 -11.32
CA LEU A 13 -3.39 44.82 -12.35
C LEU A 13 -3.02 43.35 -12.60
N THR A 14 -1.73 43.02 -12.68
CA THR A 14 -1.26 41.64 -12.86
C THR A 14 -1.54 40.77 -11.64
N ASP A 15 -1.39 41.32 -10.43
CA ASP A 15 -1.68 40.58 -9.20
C ASP A 15 -3.18 40.29 -9.06
N VAL A 16 -4.02 41.28 -9.35
CA VAL A 16 -5.49 41.12 -9.35
C VAL A 16 -5.92 40.12 -10.42
N ALA A 17 -5.36 40.20 -11.64
CA ALA A 17 -5.65 39.25 -12.71
C ALA A 17 -5.21 37.83 -12.32
N GLY A 18 -4.02 37.67 -11.73
CA GLY A 18 -3.52 36.39 -11.22
C GLY A 18 -4.38 35.82 -10.10
N PHE A 19 -4.85 36.66 -9.18
CA PHE A 19 -5.75 36.27 -8.10
C PHE A 19 -7.11 35.78 -8.62
N ILE A 20 -7.71 36.51 -9.57
CA ILE A 20 -8.97 36.12 -10.22
C ILE A 20 -8.77 34.81 -10.98
N LEU A 21 -7.72 34.71 -11.80
CA LEU A 21 -7.43 33.50 -12.58
C LEU A 21 -7.22 32.29 -11.66
N ARG A 22 -6.45 32.43 -10.58
CA ARG A 22 -6.24 31.36 -9.59
C ARG A 22 -7.56 30.95 -8.93
N THR A 23 -8.40 31.91 -8.56
CA THR A 23 -9.70 31.63 -7.93
C THR A 23 -10.63 30.89 -8.89
N VAL A 24 -10.69 31.33 -10.15
CA VAL A 24 -11.44 30.66 -11.22
C VAL A 24 -10.88 29.26 -11.48
N LEU A 25 -9.55 29.08 -11.55
CA LEU A 25 -8.93 27.77 -11.75
C LEU A 25 -9.19 26.83 -10.57
N VAL A 26 -9.12 27.31 -9.33
CA VAL A 26 -9.47 26.53 -8.13
C VAL A 26 -10.96 26.21 -8.10
N PHE A 27 -11.84 27.09 -8.58
CA PHE A 27 -13.26 26.80 -8.64
C PHE A 27 -13.60 25.78 -9.75
N LEU A 28 -12.96 25.90 -10.93
CA LEU A 28 -13.18 25.01 -12.08
C LEU A 28 -12.48 23.65 -11.93
N HIS A 29 -11.31 23.60 -11.28
CA HIS A 29 -10.47 22.40 -11.17
C HIS A 29 -10.21 21.95 -9.73
N GLY A 30 -10.71 22.67 -8.74
CA GLY A 30 -10.58 22.31 -7.33
C GLY A 30 -11.39 21.06 -7.04
N SER A 31 -10.74 19.91 -7.19
CA SER A 31 -11.29 18.66 -6.69
C SER A 31 -11.43 18.79 -5.18
N LYS A 32 -12.64 18.60 -4.65
CA LYS A 32 -12.79 18.19 -3.26
C LYS A 32 -11.98 16.90 -3.11
N GLY A 33 -10.99 16.87 -2.22
CA GLY A 33 -10.21 15.67 -1.98
C GLY A 33 -11.15 14.52 -1.58
N LYS A 34 -10.99 13.34 -2.18
CA LYS A 34 -11.76 12.18 -1.75
C LYS A 34 -11.28 11.79 -0.34
N ILE A 35 -12.23 11.62 0.58
CA ILE A 35 -11.95 11.20 1.95
C ILE A 35 -11.83 9.69 1.99
N VAL A 36 -10.75 9.18 2.57
CA VAL A 36 -10.56 7.74 2.75
C VAL A 36 -11.47 7.28 3.90
N PRO A 37 -12.27 6.21 3.73
CA PRO A 37 -13.07 5.67 4.82
C PRO A 37 -12.21 5.23 6.02
N SER A 38 -12.74 5.36 7.24
CA SER A 38 -12.09 4.85 8.47
C SER A 38 -11.89 3.33 8.41
N ALA A 39 -10.87 2.83 9.11
CA ALA A 39 -10.66 1.41 9.28
C ALA A 39 -11.39 0.91 10.53
N ASP A 40 -12.62 0.43 10.36
CA ASP A 40 -13.47 0.03 11.49
C ASP A 40 -13.29 -1.44 11.88
N ASN A 41 -12.67 -2.25 11.03
CA ASN A 41 -12.43 -3.67 11.30
C ASN A 41 -11.28 -3.84 12.32
N PRO A 42 -11.53 -4.46 13.50
CA PRO A 42 -10.52 -4.60 14.56
C PRO A 42 -9.30 -5.43 14.15
N LEU A 43 -9.43 -6.34 13.17
CA LEU A 43 -8.30 -7.13 12.65
C LEU A 43 -7.24 -6.24 12.00
N LEU A 44 -7.63 -5.12 11.38
CA LEU A 44 -6.72 -4.18 10.73
C LEU A 44 -5.93 -3.36 11.76
N LEU A 45 -6.43 -3.24 12.99
CA LEU A 45 -5.85 -2.42 14.04
C LEU A 45 -4.83 -3.18 14.91
N LYS A 46 -4.85 -4.52 14.88
CA LYS A 46 -3.88 -5.37 15.61
C LYS A 46 -2.47 -5.25 15.04
N SER A 47 -1.45 -5.43 15.87
CA SER A 47 -0.05 -5.49 15.41
C SER A 47 0.22 -6.80 14.66
N ALA A 48 1.25 -6.83 13.81
CA ALA A 48 1.68 -8.05 13.12
C ALA A 48 2.04 -9.18 14.10
N THR A 49 2.70 -8.84 15.21
CA THR A 49 3.08 -9.80 16.26
C THR A 49 1.87 -10.37 16.99
N GLN A 50 0.84 -9.55 17.26
CA GLN A 50 -0.42 -9.99 17.84
C GLN A 50 -1.17 -10.94 16.89
N LEU A 51 -1.29 -10.56 15.61
CA LEU A 51 -1.93 -11.41 14.60
C LEU A 51 -1.22 -12.76 14.49
N ALA A 52 0.11 -12.78 14.39
CA ALA A 52 0.88 -14.03 14.32
C ALA A 52 0.66 -14.90 15.57
N GLN A 53 0.64 -14.30 16.77
CA GLN A 53 0.41 -15.03 18.01
C GLN A 53 -1.01 -15.62 18.08
N GLU A 54 -2.03 -14.84 17.76
CA GLU A 54 -3.44 -15.27 17.79
C GLU A 54 -3.70 -16.36 16.73
N ILE A 55 -3.10 -16.25 15.54
CA ILE A 55 -3.16 -17.27 14.49
C ILE A 55 -2.47 -18.56 14.96
N ARG A 56 -1.24 -18.49 15.48
CA ARG A 56 -0.54 -19.66 16.03
C ARG A 56 -1.29 -20.33 17.17
N ASN A 57 -2.06 -19.57 17.94
CA ASN A 57 -2.86 -20.08 19.03
C ASN A 57 -4.18 -20.74 18.57
N GLY A 58 -4.58 -20.53 17.31
CA GLY A 58 -5.87 -20.95 16.77
C GLY A 58 -7.03 -20.05 17.20
N GLU A 59 -6.75 -18.86 17.73
CA GLU A 59 -7.75 -17.86 18.16
C GLU A 59 -8.31 -17.09 16.96
N LEU A 60 -7.49 -16.90 15.91
CA LEU A 60 -7.88 -16.32 14.63
C LEU A 60 -7.50 -17.26 13.49
N LYS A 61 -8.29 -17.23 12.41
CA LYS A 61 -7.91 -17.83 11.14
C LYS A 61 -7.12 -16.84 10.30
N SER A 62 -6.04 -17.29 9.69
CA SER A 62 -5.26 -16.54 8.72
C SER A 62 -6.13 -16.13 7.52
N GLU A 63 -7.04 -16.99 7.07
CA GLU A 63 -7.97 -16.67 5.98
C GLU A 63 -8.80 -15.42 6.30
N ASP A 64 -9.37 -15.33 7.49
CA ASP A 64 -10.20 -14.19 7.92
C ASP A 64 -9.38 -12.89 7.98
N VAL A 65 -8.13 -12.99 8.46
CA VAL A 65 -7.21 -11.84 8.52
C VAL A 65 -6.83 -11.39 7.12
N VAL A 66 -6.41 -12.29 6.23
CA VAL A 66 -6.03 -11.96 4.85
C VAL A 66 -7.22 -11.39 4.09
N GLN A 67 -8.42 -11.95 4.25
CA GLN A 67 -9.64 -11.46 3.64
C GLN A 67 -9.96 -10.02 4.09
N ALA A 68 -9.86 -9.74 5.40
CA ALA A 68 -10.08 -8.39 5.93
C ALA A 68 -9.13 -7.34 5.30
N TYR A 69 -7.85 -7.69 5.10
CA TYR A 69 -6.89 -6.81 4.44
C TYR A 69 -7.18 -6.64 2.95
N ILE A 70 -7.59 -7.70 2.24
CA ILE A 70 -7.98 -7.63 0.84
C ILE A 70 -9.18 -6.70 0.65
N ASP A 71 -10.19 -6.81 1.51
CA ASP A 71 -11.39 -5.97 1.44
C ASP A 71 -11.06 -4.51 1.73
N ARG A 72 -10.15 -4.26 2.68
CA ARG A 72 -9.64 -2.91 2.93
C ARG A 72 -8.88 -2.34 1.74
N ILE A 73 -8.03 -3.13 1.09
CA ILE A 73 -7.34 -2.69 -0.13
C ILE A 73 -8.35 -2.30 -1.20
N LYS A 74 -9.37 -3.14 -1.45
CA LYS A 74 -10.40 -2.86 -2.46
C LYS A 74 -11.17 -1.57 -2.16
N GLU A 75 -11.44 -1.31 -0.89
CA GLU A 75 -12.13 -0.09 -0.44
C GLU A 75 -11.27 1.16 -0.64
N VAL A 76 -9.98 1.12 -0.29
CA VAL A 76 -9.11 2.31 -0.23
C VAL A 76 -8.38 2.59 -1.55
N GLU A 77 -8.09 1.57 -2.35
CA GLU A 77 -7.29 1.71 -3.57
C GLU A 77 -7.81 2.79 -4.55
N PRO A 78 -9.14 2.95 -4.78
CA PRO A 78 -9.67 4.01 -5.64
C PRO A 78 -9.41 5.45 -5.17
N TYR A 79 -8.94 5.61 -3.93
CA TYR A 79 -8.63 6.89 -3.31
C TYR A 79 -7.14 7.22 -3.39
N ILE A 80 -6.28 6.23 -3.15
CA ILE A 80 -4.85 6.47 -2.93
C ILE A 80 -3.94 5.91 -4.02
N HIS A 81 -4.38 4.96 -4.86
CA HIS A 81 -3.55 4.34 -5.91
C HIS A 81 -2.21 3.76 -5.41
N ALA A 82 -2.23 3.04 -4.29
CA ALA A 82 -1.01 2.54 -3.64
C ALA A 82 -0.61 1.13 -4.07
N THR A 83 -1.46 0.42 -4.80
CA THR A 83 -1.25 -0.98 -5.19
C THR A 83 -0.75 -1.07 -6.63
N ALA A 84 0.28 -1.89 -6.86
CA ALA A 84 0.72 -2.26 -8.20
C ALA A 84 0.08 -3.60 -8.64
N GLU A 85 0.48 -4.72 -8.04
CA GLU A 85 -0.03 -6.06 -8.38
C GLU A 85 -0.78 -6.70 -7.21
N LYS A 86 -1.97 -7.23 -7.48
CA LYS A 86 -2.85 -7.84 -6.48
C LYS A 86 -2.64 -9.34 -6.46
N CYS A 87 -2.15 -9.91 -5.35
CA CYS A 87 -1.85 -11.33 -5.20
C CYS A 87 -2.95 -12.07 -4.40
N PHE A 88 -4.21 -11.63 -4.51
CA PHE A 88 -5.27 -11.98 -3.57
C PHE A 88 -5.64 -13.47 -3.56
N GLU A 89 -5.71 -14.10 -4.73
CA GLU A 89 -6.11 -15.51 -4.85
C GLU A 89 -5.04 -16.43 -4.23
N ASP A 90 -3.78 -16.26 -4.63
CA ASP A 90 -2.63 -16.98 -4.08
C ASP A 90 -2.46 -16.70 -2.56
N ALA A 91 -2.72 -15.47 -2.12
CA ALA A 91 -2.67 -15.14 -0.69
C ALA A 91 -3.75 -15.88 0.12
N LEU A 92 -4.98 -15.97 -0.38
CA LEU A 92 -6.07 -16.70 0.28
C LEU A 92 -5.80 -18.21 0.31
N GLU A 93 -5.24 -18.77 -0.76
CA GLU A 93 -4.83 -20.18 -0.80
C GLU A 93 -3.76 -20.47 0.27
N LYS A 94 -2.74 -19.60 0.37
CA LYS A 94 -1.70 -19.71 1.40
C LYS A 94 -2.26 -19.58 2.81
N ALA A 95 -3.21 -18.67 3.02
CA ALA A 95 -3.86 -18.47 4.32
C ALA A 95 -4.61 -19.74 4.78
N LYS A 96 -5.36 -20.38 3.87
CA LYS A 96 -6.00 -21.68 4.14
C LYS A 96 -5.00 -22.79 4.46
N GLY A 97 -3.85 -22.78 3.79
CA GLY A 97 -2.73 -23.69 4.09
C GLY A 97 -2.19 -23.48 5.50
N VAL A 98 -2.05 -22.24 5.94
CA VAL A 98 -1.65 -21.90 7.32
C VAL A 98 -2.68 -22.40 8.33
N ASP A 99 -3.97 -22.16 8.10
CA ASP A 99 -5.04 -22.62 9.00
C ASP A 99 -5.09 -24.15 9.11
N SER A 100 -4.86 -24.84 7.99
CA SER A 100 -4.73 -26.30 7.95
C SER A 100 -3.52 -26.79 8.74
N LEU A 101 -2.38 -26.11 8.62
CA LEU A 101 -1.16 -26.43 9.36
C LEU A 101 -1.33 -26.22 10.87
N VAL A 102 -1.95 -25.12 11.30
CA VAL A 102 -2.24 -24.84 12.72
C VAL A 102 -3.21 -25.87 13.29
N SER A 103 -4.30 -26.18 12.56
CA SER A 103 -5.31 -27.14 13.01
C SER A 103 -4.82 -28.59 13.04
N SER A 104 -3.83 -28.94 12.21
CA SER A 104 -3.23 -30.29 12.20
C SER A 104 -2.54 -30.67 13.51
N GLY A 105 -2.09 -29.68 14.29
CA GLY A 105 -1.30 -29.91 15.51
C GLY A 105 0.09 -30.54 15.25
N GLN A 106 0.55 -30.59 14.00
CA GLN A 106 1.83 -31.20 13.62
C GLN A 106 3.04 -30.48 14.26
N TYR A 107 2.90 -29.17 14.49
CA TYR A 107 3.93 -28.33 15.08
C TYR A 107 3.47 -27.81 16.44
N THR A 108 4.39 -27.75 17.40
CA THR A 108 4.11 -27.07 18.67
C THR A 108 4.02 -25.56 18.44
N LYS A 109 3.26 -24.87 19.28
CA LYS A 109 3.14 -23.40 19.23
C LYS A 109 4.50 -22.70 19.34
N GLN A 110 5.42 -23.29 20.12
CA GLN A 110 6.78 -22.76 20.28
C GLN A 110 7.61 -22.94 18.99
N GLN A 111 7.57 -24.13 18.36
CA GLN A 111 8.24 -24.34 17.08
C GLN A 111 7.73 -23.37 16.01
N LEU A 112 6.42 -23.13 15.94
CA LEU A 112 5.86 -22.14 15.03
C LEU A 112 6.29 -20.72 15.36
N ALA A 113 6.49 -20.38 16.64
CA ALA A 113 6.97 -19.06 17.03
C ALA A 113 8.44 -18.85 16.61
N ASP A 114 9.28 -19.88 16.75
CA ASP A 114 10.71 -19.80 16.48
C ASP A 114 11.01 -19.88 14.96
N GLU A 115 10.34 -20.77 14.23
CA GLU A 115 10.56 -20.96 12.78
C GLU A 115 9.72 -20.02 11.92
N LYS A 116 8.51 -19.68 12.37
CA LYS A 116 7.52 -18.90 11.60
C LYS A 116 6.97 -17.72 12.42
N PRO A 117 7.83 -16.74 12.78
CA PRO A 117 7.44 -15.64 13.65
C PRO A 117 6.27 -14.79 13.11
N PHE A 118 6.07 -14.78 11.79
CA PHE A 118 4.99 -14.06 11.09
C PHE A 118 3.96 -14.98 10.43
N LEU A 119 3.77 -16.20 10.96
CA LEU A 119 2.84 -17.18 10.42
C LEU A 119 1.45 -16.59 10.12
N GLY A 120 1.05 -16.63 8.85
CA GLY A 120 -0.28 -16.23 8.40
C GLY A 120 -0.53 -14.72 8.36
N VAL A 121 0.50 -13.91 8.62
CA VAL A 121 0.37 -12.44 8.62
C VAL A 121 0.43 -11.89 7.20
N PRO A 122 -0.55 -11.09 6.75
CA PRO A 122 -0.51 -10.46 5.44
C PRO A 122 0.54 -9.35 5.37
N ILE A 123 1.29 -9.30 4.27
CA ILE A 123 2.31 -8.29 4.00
C ILE A 123 2.20 -7.74 2.57
N SER A 124 2.60 -6.48 2.41
CA SER A 124 2.76 -5.83 1.12
C SER A 124 4.25 -5.74 0.75
N ILE A 125 4.60 -5.94 -0.51
CA ILE A 125 5.99 -5.87 -0.97
C ILE A 125 6.18 -4.68 -1.92
N LYS A 126 7.19 -3.84 -1.70
CA LYS A 126 7.50 -2.76 -2.62
C LYS A 126 7.79 -3.32 -4.02
N ALA A 127 7.18 -2.77 -5.09
CA ALA A 127 7.33 -3.25 -6.47
C ALA A 127 8.72 -3.01 -7.11
N LEU A 128 9.77 -2.99 -6.28
CA LEU A 128 11.19 -3.07 -6.64
C LEU A 128 11.79 -4.43 -6.27
N LEU A 129 11.16 -5.15 -5.33
CA LEU A 129 11.58 -6.49 -4.95
C LEU A 129 10.85 -7.51 -5.83
N LEU A 130 11.60 -8.52 -6.28
CA LEU A 130 11.05 -9.62 -7.05
C LEU A 130 10.16 -10.49 -6.14
N VAL A 131 8.96 -10.79 -6.61
CA VAL A 131 8.04 -11.77 -6.01
C VAL A 131 7.74 -12.81 -7.07
N LYS A 132 8.19 -14.04 -6.89
CA LYS A 132 8.06 -15.13 -7.86
C LYS A 132 6.64 -15.25 -8.38
N GLY A 133 6.49 -15.27 -9.71
CA GLY A 133 5.21 -15.39 -10.39
C GLY A 133 4.38 -14.11 -10.47
N VAL A 134 4.85 -13.00 -9.87
CA VAL A 134 4.20 -11.69 -9.92
C VAL A 134 4.93 -10.78 -10.90
N ARG A 135 4.19 -9.82 -11.51
CA ARG A 135 4.80 -8.82 -12.38
C ARG A 135 5.79 -7.95 -11.61
N SER A 136 6.99 -7.79 -12.15
CA SER A 136 8.03 -6.92 -11.61
C SER A 136 8.31 -5.79 -12.59
N THR A 137 7.58 -4.69 -12.41
CA THR A 137 7.55 -3.59 -13.38
C THR A 137 8.44 -2.42 -12.97
N ALA A 138 8.79 -2.29 -11.68
CA ALA A 138 9.46 -1.11 -11.13
C ALA A 138 8.78 0.22 -11.49
N GLY A 139 7.47 0.20 -11.76
CA GLY A 139 6.73 1.36 -12.27
C GLY A 139 7.14 1.79 -13.69
N TYR A 140 7.96 1.01 -14.40
CA TYR A 140 8.45 1.31 -15.73
C TYR A 140 7.62 0.58 -16.79
N GLU A 141 6.97 1.34 -17.67
CA GLU A 141 6.03 0.82 -18.67
C GLU A 141 6.63 -0.28 -19.58
N PRO A 142 7.89 -0.18 -20.06
CA PRO A 142 8.54 -1.25 -20.80
C PRO A 142 8.68 -2.57 -20.03
N TYR A 143 8.64 -2.56 -18.70
CA TYR A 143 8.74 -3.76 -17.86
C TYR A 143 7.37 -4.35 -17.50
N SER A 144 6.27 -3.82 -18.04
CA SER A 144 4.89 -4.24 -17.75
C SER A 144 4.58 -5.71 -17.99
N HIS A 145 5.41 -6.42 -18.78
CA HIS A 145 5.25 -7.84 -19.12
C HIS A 145 6.22 -8.76 -18.37
N LEU A 146 7.15 -8.21 -17.57
CA LEU A 146 8.15 -9.02 -16.87
C LEU A 146 7.52 -9.70 -15.66
N ILE A 147 7.60 -11.03 -15.63
CA ILE A 147 7.22 -11.85 -14.48
C ILE A 147 8.48 -12.28 -13.76
N ALA A 148 8.53 -12.07 -12.44
CA ALA A 148 9.69 -12.45 -11.66
C ALA A 148 9.84 -13.98 -11.62
N PRO A 149 11.01 -14.54 -12.00
CA PRO A 149 11.24 -15.98 -11.99
C PRO A 149 11.47 -16.54 -10.58
N GLU A 150 11.91 -15.68 -9.66
CA GLU A 150 12.25 -16.02 -8.28
C GLU A 150 11.89 -14.88 -7.32
N ASP A 151 11.91 -15.20 -6.03
CA ASP A 151 11.75 -14.21 -4.97
C ASP A 151 13.09 -13.50 -4.72
N ALA A 152 13.05 -12.20 -4.46
CA ALA A 152 14.20 -11.50 -3.89
C ALA A 152 14.49 -12.09 -2.49
N GLN A 153 15.75 -12.09 -2.07
CA GLN A 153 16.17 -12.71 -0.80
C GLN A 153 15.37 -12.23 0.42
N ALA A 154 15.06 -10.92 0.49
CA ALA A 154 14.23 -10.38 1.56
C ALA A 154 12.77 -10.92 1.54
N VAL A 155 12.20 -11.09 0.34
CA VAL A 155 10.85 -11.66 0.17
C VAL A 155 10.86 -13.13 0.57
N ASP A 156 11.88 -13.88 0.14
CA ASP A 156 12.04 -15.29 0.50
C ASP A 156 12.16 -15.48 2.02
N LEU A 157 12.98 -14.68 2.70
CA LEU A 157 13.10 -14.69 4.17
C LEU A 157 11.75 -14.42 4.86
N MET A 158 10.98 -13.44 4.38
CA MET A 158 9.68 -13.13 4.95
C MET A 158 8.65 -14.24 4.72
N LYS A 159 8.62 -14.85 3.54
CA LYS A 159 7.77 -16.01 3.23
C LYS A 159 8.15 -17.22 4.09
N ASN A 160 9.45 -17.47 4.27
CA ASN A 160 9.97 -18.54 5.13
C ASN A 160 9.59 -18.33 6.59
N ALA A 161 9.60 -17.08 7.06
CA ALA A 161 9.08 -16.67 8.36
C ALA A 161 7.54 -16.80 8.51
N GLY A 162 6.85 -17.24 7.46
CA GLY A 162 5.42 -17.54 7.47
C GLY A 162 4.51 -16.41 7.00
N ALA A 163 5.06 -15.28 6.54
CA ALA A 163 4.28 -14.14 6.06
C ALA A 163 3.65 -14.42 4.68
N ILE A 164 2.50 -13.80 4.42
CA ILE A 164 1.73 -13.98 3.18
C ILE A 164 1.73 -12.68 2.38
N VAL A 165 2.31 -12.70 1.19
CA VAL A 165 2.30 -11.55 0.28
C VAL A 165 0.90 -11.38 -0.32
N ILE A 166 0.20 -10.29 0.02
CA ILE A 166 -1.14 -9.99 -0.50
C ILE A 166 -1.10 -9.07 -1.73
N THR A 167 -0.07 -8.23 -1.83
CA THR A 167 0.02 -7.23 -2.89
C THR A 167 1.46 -6.72 -3.04
N THR A 168 1.77 -6.18 -4.22
CA THR A 168 2.91 -5.27 -4.38
C THR A 168 2.45 -3.82 -4.35
N THR A 169 3.29 -2.92 -3.81
CA THR A 169 2.97 -1.49 -3.70
C THR A 169 3.56 -0.68 -4.84
N ASN A 170 2.84 0.38 -5.22
CA ASN A 170 3.22 1.31 -6.26
C ASN A 170 4.53 2.04 -5.91
N VAL A 171 5.31 2.38 -6.94
CA VAL A 171 6.65 2.95 -6.80
C VAL A 171 6.87 4.07 -7.82
N PRO A 172 7.75 5.05 -7.53
CA PRO A 172 8.21 5.94 -8.59
C PRO A 172 8.82 5.13 -9.71
N GLU A 173 8.74 5.63 -10.94
CA GLU A 173 9.40 5.01 -12.09
C GLU A 173 10.88 4.75 -11.78
N MET A 174 11.26 3.46 -11.74
CA MET A 174 12.60 2.96 -11.39
C MET A 174 13.13 3.41 -10.02
N ALA A 175 12.25 3.84 -9.10
CA ALA A 175 12.60 4.46 -7.82
C ALA A 175 13.45 5.74 -7.94
N LEU A 176 13.38 6.45 -9.07
CA LEU A 176 14.22 7.62 -9.36
C LEU A 176 13.61 8.95 -8.90
N ASN A 177 12.46 8.92 -8.22
CA ASN A 177 11.78 10.12 -7.72
C ASN A 177 11.35 9.93 -6.26
N ILE A 178 11.15 11.07 -5.57
CA ILE A 178 10.64 11.11 -4.20
C ILE A 178 9.11 10.90 -4.20
N ASP A 179 8.42 11.45 -5.19
CA ASP A 179 6.99 11.24 -5.37
C ASP A 179 6.71 9.92 -6.08
N THR A 180 5.74 9.17 -5.56
CA THR A 180 5.33 7.90 -6.15
C THR A 180 4.36 8.17 -7.31
N ALA A 181 4.90 8.42 -8.49
CA ALA A 181 4.16 8.57 -9.72
C ALA A 181 4.84 7.83 -10.87
N ASN A 182 4.04 7.15 -11.69
CA ASN A 182 4.49 6.53 -12.92
C ASN A 182 3.33 6.42 -13.93
N ARG A 183 3.67 6.08 -15.18
CA ARG A 183 2.69 5.95 -16.27
C ARG A 183 1.82 4.69 -16.17
N LEU A 184 2.29 3.66 -15.48
CA LEU A 184 1.67 2.34 -15.48
C LEU A 184 0.49 2.24 -14.50
N TYR A 185 0.67 2.72 -13.27
CA TYR A 185 -0.30 2.68 -12.18
C TYR A 185 -0.81 4.07 -11.79
N GLY A 186 -0.17 5.14 -12.26
CA GLY A 186 -0.49 6.52 -11.91
C GLY A 186 0.21 7.00 -10.64
N ALA A 187 -0.26 8.13 -10.11
CA ALA A 187 0.29 8.76 -8.92
C ALA A 187 -0.41 8.29 -7.64
N THR A 188 0.37 7.78 -6.68
CA THR A 188 -0.09 7.53 -5.31
C THR A 188 -0.40 8.86 -4.64
N LYS A 189 -1.54 8.95 -3.98
CA LYS A 189 -2.02 10.20 -3.35
C LYS A 189 -1.87 10.12 -1.84
N THR A 190 -1.16 11.09 -1.26
CA THR A 190 -1.15 11.29 0.20
C THR A 190 -2.48 11.90 0.62
N HIS A 191 -3.16 11.29 1.58
CA HIS A 191 -4.33 11.90 2.18
C HIS A 191 -3.89 13.01 3.15
N MET A 192 -4.37 14.24 2.93
CA MET A 192 -3.99 15.42 3.73
C MET A 192 -4.61 15.43 5.14
N ILE A 193 -5.41 14.40 5.48
CA ILE A 193 -5.94 14.15 6.83
C ILE A 193 -5.32 12.84 7.30
N LEU A 194 -4.08 12.91 7.78
CA LEU A 194 -3.43 11.80 8.45
C LEU A 194 -4.08 11.63 9.83
N THR A 195 -5.10 10.78 9.94
CA THR A 195 -5.17 9.93 11.11
C THR A 195 -4.23 8.76 10.85
N ASP A 196 -3.30 8.50 11.76
CA ASP A 196 -2.19 7.50 11.68
C ASP A 196 -2.59 6.09 11.16
N GLN A 197 -3.88 5.80 11.07
CA GLN A 197 -4.43 4.48 10.82
C GLN A 197 -4.63 4.12 9.34
N ALA A 198 -4.71 5.11 8.42
CA ALA A 198 -5.01 4.82 7.00
C ALA A 198 -3.79 4.32 6.20
N VAL A 199 -2.58 4.79 6.51
CA VAL A 199 -1.34 4.43 5.80
C VAL A 199 -0.63 3.24 6.48
N ALA A 200 -0.71 3.13 7.81
CA ALA A 200 -0.08 2.04 8.57
C ALA A 200 -0.60 0.63 8.20
N VAL A 201 -1.83 0.52 7.69
CA VAL A 201 -2.41 -0.78 7.28
C VAL A 201 -1.94 -1.22 5.89
N LEU A 202 -1.45 -0.29 5.05
CA LEU A 202 -1.11 -0.54 3.64
C LEU A 202 0.38 -0.38 3.32
N VAL A 203 1.15 0.34 4.13
CA VAL A 203 2.51 0.77 3.76
C VAL A 203 3.59 0.34 4.76
N GLU A 204 3.27 0.05 6.03
CA GLU A 204 4.31 -0.07 7.08
C GLU A 204 4.14 -1.22 8.10
N LYS A 205 3.27 -2.20 7.87
CA LYS A 205 3.12 -3.27 8.88
C LYS A 205 4.14 -4.40 8.83
N VAL A 206 4.99 -4.49 7.80
CA VAL A 206 6.19 -5.34 7.82
C VAL A 206 7.27 -4.74 6.92
N LEU A 207 8.04 -3.81 7.49
CA LEU A 207 9.50 -3.64 7.35
C LEU A 207 9.96 -2.65 8.43
#